data_AF-A0A931I7G6-F1
#
_entry.id   AF-A0A931I7G6-F1
#
_cell.length_a   1.000
_cell.length_b   1.000
_cell.length_c   1.000
_cell.angle_alpha   90.00
_cell.angle_beta   90.00
_cell.angle_gamma   90.00
#
_symmetry.space_group_name_H-M   'P 1'
#
loop_
_entity.id
_entity.type
_entity.pdbx_description
1 polymer ?
#
loop_
_entity_poly.entity_id
_entity_poly.type
_entity_poly.pdbx_seq_one_letter_code
_entity_poly.pdbx_strand_id
1 'polypeptide(L)'
;MKSVLSERKTLHPMDIERRELPPRLGQAVRALAREICRDLDAAAADPARRARTLTDPALVAHLDARVDELPAELSHLLRAPSGSAGAAILSRLPVTDTEFGPTPATWGEAAAWAGDRELRAASFEFDIVMMLLGRCAGEPFGWQGQQGGRLVNNILPSHGHEDEQSGASSKTLLAPHSEDAFHPARSHLLMLACLRNPDRVGTTVSSVRRVELTGAQLRVLGVPTLPILPDVSYGSGYQRHDAPPVPTVWSESSYGTADLTIRYDPAYTPLDDADPEFRFAYARLGAELERVCVTAALDPGEILLVDNDVAVHGRVPFTARYDGTDRWLKRVNIRLPERRRRAAEADENGYGQQIVAPFRVGTDRQATGVHATPAAGAGRDGTTYERGSVERP
;
A
#
# COMPACT_ATOMS: atom_id res chain seq x y z
N MET A 1 -24.85 7.49 11.44
CA MET A 1 -23.99 8.48 12.10
C MET A 1 -23.44 9.41 11.04
N LYS A 2 -23.64 10.73 11.16
CA LYS A 2 -22.98 11.70 10.26
C LYS A 2 -21.52 11.82 10.70
N SER A 3 -20.59 11.39 9.86
CA SER A 3 -19.15 11.57 10.08
C SER A 3 -18.84 13.07 10.13
N VAL A 4 -18.23 13.53 11.23
CA VAL A 4 -17.87 14.94 11.47
C VAL A 4 -16.49 15.26 10.87
N LEU A 5 -16.01 14.45 9.93
CA LEU A 5 -14.74 14.68 9.22
C LEU A 5 -14.86 15.74 8.10
N SER A 6 -16.03 16.34 7.86
CA SER A 6 -16.25 17.21 6.69
C SER A 6 -15.74 18.65 6.82
N GLU A 7 -15.25 19.13 7.96
CA GLU A 7 -15.05 20.59 8.15
C GLU A 7 -13.76 21.06 8.83
N ARG A 8 -12.72 20.23 9.00
CA ARG A 8 -11.43 20.72 9.52
C ARG A 8 -10.58 21.35 8.41
N LYS A 9 -10.84 22.64 8.11
CA LYS A 9 -10.07 23.52 7.21
C LYS A 9 -8.67 23.90 7.70
N THR A 10 -8.15 23.28 8.76
CA THR A 10 -6.73 23.40 9.13
C THR A 10 -5.93 22.40 8.30
N LEU A 11 -5.58 22.84 7.08
CA LEU A 11 -4.96 22.03 6.03
C LEU A 11 -3.56 21.49 6.33
N HIS A 12 -2.92 21.95 7.43
CA HIS A 12 -1.61 21.46 7.90
C HIS A 12 -1.43 21.78 9.40
N PRO A 13 -1.85 20.95 10.37
CA PRO A 13 -1.37 21.10 11.74
C PRO A 13 0.14 20.79 11.79
N MET A 14 0.88 21.48 12.66
CA MET A 14 2.36 21.53 12.71
C MET A 14 3.07 20.22 13.14
N ASP A 15 2.38 19.08 13.09
CA ASP A 15 2.77 17.89 13.86
C ASP A 15 3.18 16.68 13.01
N ILE A 16 3.22 16.79 11.68
CA ILE A 16 3.82 15.79 10.78
C ILE A 16 5.27 16.20 10.51
N GLU A 17 6.20 15.24 10.59
CA GLU A 17 7.60 15.48 10.26
C GLU A 17 7.74 15.97 8.81
N ARG A 18 8.38 17.12 8.57
CA ARG A 18 8.64 17.63 7.22
C ARG A 18 10.11 17.48 6.86
N ARG A 19 10.34 16.94 5.68
CA ARG A 19 11.66 16.74 5.08
C ARG A 19 11.66 17.45 3.73
N GLU A 20 12.80 18.03 3.37
CA GLU A 20 12.99 18.62 2.06
C GLU A 20 14.01 17.79 1.29
N LEU A 21 13.65 17.35 0.08
CA LEU A 21 14.60 16.70 -0.81
C LEU A 21 15.49 17.79 -1.45
N PRO A 22 16.82 17.78 -1.20
CA PRO A 22 17.72 18.69 -1.90
C PRO A 22 17.60 18.52 -3.41
N PRO A 23 17.58 19.60 -4.22
CA PRO A 23 17.39 19.50 -5.67
C PRO A 23 18.37 18.54 -6.35
N ARG A 24 19.63 18.49 -5.89
CA ARG A 24 20.64 17.55 -6.39
C ARG A 24 20.25 16.08 -6.22
N LEU A 25 19.59 15.72 -5.11
CA LEU A 25 19.17 14.34 -4.84
C LEU A 25 17.96 13.98 -5.70
N GLY A 26 16.98 14.88 -5.81
CA GLY A 26 15.85 14.71 -6.72
C GLY A 26 16.30 14.56 -8.18
N GLN A 27 17.25 15.37 -8.62
CA GLN A 27 17.85 15.27 -9.95
C GLN A 27 18.62 13.96 -10.14
N ALA A 28 19.39 13.52 -9.15
CA ALA A 28 20.13 12.25 -9.22
C ALA A 28 19.18 11.04 -9.41
N VAL A 29 18.08 10.99 -8.65
CA VAL A 29 17.09 9.91 -8.78
C VAL A 29 16.41 9.93 -10.16
N ARG A 30 15.99 11.11 -10.64
CA ARG A 30 15.40 11.25 -11.99
C ARG A 30 16.41 10.87 -13.09
N ALA A 31 17.67 11.27 -12.94
CA ALA A 31 18.73 10.96 -13.91
C ALA A 31 19.01 9.46 -13.97
N LEU A 32 19.15 8.80 -12.82
CA LEU A 32 19.35 7.35 -12.76
C LEU A 32 18.16 6.59 -13.34
N ALA A 33 16.93 7.01 -13.04
CA ALA A 33 15.73 6.40 -13.63
C ALA A 33 15.72 6.48 -15.16
N ARG A 34 16.10 7.64 -15.72
CA ARG A 34 16.24 7.82 -17.19
C ARG A 34 17.33 6.94 -17.78
N GLU A 35 18.45 6.79 -17.09
CA GLU A 35 19.52 5.89 -17.51
C GLU A 35 19.04 4.44 -17.56
N ILE A 36 18.38 3.96 -16.50
CA ILE A 36 17.79 2.62 -16.47
C ILE A 36 16.76 2.43 -17.60
N CYS A 37 15.88 3.41 -17.84
CA CYS A 37 14.97 3.37 -18.99
C CYS A 37 15.70 3.21 -20.32
N ARG A 38 16.78 3.98 -20.54
CA ARG A 38 17.59 3.92 -21.77
C ARG A 38 18.31 2.59 -21.92
N ASP A 39 18.89 2.07 -20.84
CA ASP A 39 19.60 0.79 -20.82
C ASP A 39 18.65 -0.36 -21.16
N LEU A 40 17.45 -0.35 -20.58
CA LEU A 40 16.39 -1.34 -20.88
C LEU A 40 15.92 -1.26 -22.33
N ASP A 41 15.82 -0.07 -22.91
CA ASP A 41 15.48 0.09 -24.33
C ASP A 41 16.57 -0.37 -25.27
N ALA A 42 17.83 -0.08 -24.94
CA ALA A 42 18.97 -0.51 -25.72
C ALA A 42 19.12 -2.05 -25.69
N ALA A 43 18.89 -2.66 -24.53
CA ALA A 43 18.89 -4.11 -24.37
C ALA A 43 17.70 -4.78 -25.09
N ALA A 44 16.56 -4.09 -25.19
CA ALA A 44 15.35 -4.56 -25.85
C ALA A 44 15.27 -4.16 -27.34
N ALA A 45 16.30 -4.51 -28.12
CA ALA A 45 16.29 -4.38 -29.59
C ALA A 45 15.14 -5.17 -30.26
N ASP A 46 14.60 -6.17 -29.55
CA ASP A 46 13.39 -6.92 -29.89
C ASP A 46 12.22 -6.47 -28.98
N PRO A 47 11.09 -5.98 -29.53
CA PRO A 47 9.87 -5.65 -28.77
C PRO A 47 9.32 -6.79 -27.89
N ALA A 48 9.65 -8.04 -28.19
CA ALA A 48 9.27 -9.20 -27.38
C ALA A 48 10.09 -9.34 -26.08
N ARG A 49 11.28 -8.73 -26.00
CA ARG A 49 12.22 -8.82 -24.86
C ARG A 49 12.23 -7.59 -23.96
N ARG A 50 11.35 -6.62 -24.23
CA ARG A 50 11.23 -5.40 -23.43
C ARG A 50 10.58 -5.70 -22.09
N ALA A 51 11.12 -5.15 -21.01
CA ALA A 51 10.48 -5.20 -19.69
C ALA A 51 9.07 -4.59 -19.79
N ARG A 52 8.04 -5.43 -19.58
CA ARG A 52 6.63 -5.03 -19.66
C ARG A 52 6.01 -4.78 -18.30
N THR A 53 6.66 -5.26 -17.24
CA THR A 53 6.19 -5.17 -15.87
C THR A 53 7.29 -4.62 -14.98
N LEU A 54 6.89 -4.06 -13.84
CA LEU A 54 7.83 -3.60 -12.80
C LEU A 54 8.54 -4.75 -12.08
N THR A 55 8.14 -5.99 -12.38
CA THR A 55 8.68 -7.23 -11.83
C THR A 55 9.60 -7.94 -12.79
N ASP A 56 9.87 -7.35 -13.96
CA ASP A 56 10.77 -7.93 -14.95
C ASP A 56 12.17 -8.13 -14.33
N PRO A 57 12.74 -9.36 -14.38
CA PRO A 57 14.03 -9.63 -13.77
C PRO A 57 15.17 -8.73 -14.25
N ALA A 58 15.15 -8.29 -15.51
CA ALA A 58 16.18 -7.40 -16.04
C ALA A 58 16.08 -6.00 -15.41
N LEU A 59 14.86 -5.46 -15.27
CA LEU A 59 14.63 -4.18 -14.59
C LEU A 59 15.03 -4.27 -13.11
N VAL A 60 14.60 -5.32 -12.42
CA VAL A 60 14.94 -5.55 -11.01
C VAL A 60 16.46 -5.63 -10.82
N ALA A 61 17.16 -6.40 -11.66
CA ALA A 61 18.61 -6.52 -11.59
C ALA A 61 19.33 -5.19 -11.87
N HIS A 62 18.86 -4.39 -12.84
CA HIS A 62 19.44 -3.07 -13.10
C HIS A 62 19.25 -2.12 -11.93
N LEU A 63 18.06 -2.11 -11.31
CA LEU A 63 17.79 -1.30 -10.12
C LEU A 63 18.69 -1.69 -8.96
N ASP A 64 18.78 -2.98 -8.64
CA ASP A 64 19.55 -3.46 -7.48
C ASP A 64 21.06 -3.27 -7.69
N ALA A 65 21.56 -3.38 -8.92
CA ALA A 65 22.97 -3.14 -9.24
C ALA A 65 23.38 -1.65 -9.18
N ARG A 66 22.42 -0.73 -9.32
CA ARG A 66 22.71 0.71 -9.48
C ARG A 66 22.16 1.58 -8.36
N VAL A 67 21.36 1.04 -7.44
CA VAL A 67 20.79 1.83 -6.33
C VAL A 67 21.88 2.49 -5.47
N ASP A 68 23.04 1.86 -5.31
CA ASP A 68 24.18 2.39 -4.54
C ASP A 68 24.91 3.55 -5.24
N GLU A 69 24.58 3.86 -6.51
CA GLU A 69 25.03 5.10 -7.17
C GLU A 69 24.32 6.33 -6.57
N LEU A 70 23.16 6.14 -5.94
CA LEU A 70 22.42 7.21 -5.29
C LEU A 70 23.07 7.62 -3.97
N PRO A 71 23.09 8.93 -3.63
CA PRO A 71 23.70 9.35 -2.37
C PRO A 71 22.99 8.78 -1.14
N ALA A 72 23.75 8.22 -0.20
CA ALA A 72 23.25 7.59 1.03
C ALA A 72 22.34 8.49 1.90
N GLU A 73 22.40 9.81 1.72
CA GLU A 73 21.49 10.77 2.33
C GLU A 73 20.01 10.50 1.99
N LEU A 74 19.72 9.93 0.82
CA LEU A 74 18.36 9.53 0.44
C LEU A 74 17.76 8.53 1.43
N SER A 75 18.52 7.53 1.86
CA SER A 75 18.05 6.57 2.88
C SER A 75 17.70 7.26 4.19
N HIS A 76 18.48 8.26 4.61
CA HIS A 76 18.13 9.04 5.79
C HIS A 76 16.84 9.85 5.59
N LEU A 77 16.64 10.47 4.42
CA LEU A 77 15.42 11.22 4.12
C LEU A 77 14.18 10.33 3.96
N LEU A 78 14.36 9.06 3.58
CA LEU A 78 13.28 8.10 3.31
C LEU A 78 13.02 7.11 4.46
N ARG A 79 13.81 7.18 5.53
CA ARG A 79 13.62 6.36 6.74
C ARG A 79 12.19 6.45 7.29
N ALA A 80 11.76 5.41 8.01
CA ALA A 80 10.48 5.45 8.72
C ALA A 80 10.38 6.69 9.64
N PRO A 81 9.22 7.37 9.70
CA PRO A 81 8.99 8.50 10.59
C PRO A 81 9.30 8.17 12.06
N SER A 82 10.03 9.04 12.75
CA SER A 82 10.37 8.85 14.18
C SER A 82 9.45 9.61 15.12
N GLY A 83 8.68 10.57 14.61
CA GLY A 83 7.75 11.37 15.41
C GLY A 83 6.50 10.60 15.84
N SER A 84 5.81 11.12 16.86
CA SER A 84 4.54 10.54 17.36
C SER A 84 3.40 10.55 16.36
N ALA A 85 3.54 11.22 15.21
CA ALA A 85 2.56 11.17 14.11
C ALA A 85 2.58 9.85 13.35
N GLY A 86 3.67 9.08 13.43
CA GLY A 86 3.87 7.92 12.55
C GLY A 86 3.88 8.28 11.05
N ALA A 87 4.10 9.55 10.69
CA ALA A 87 4.12 10.01 9.32
C ALA A 87 5.15 11.13 9.07
N ALA A 88 5.66 11.20 7.85
CA ALA A 88 6.54 12.26 7.37
C ALA A 88 6.19 12.66 5.93
N ILE A 89 6.34 13.94 5.59
CA ILE A 89 6.19 14.46 4.23
C ILE A 89 7.57 14.86 3.72
N LEU A 90 8.02 14.21 2.64
CA LEU A 90 9.20 14.60 1.88
C LEU A 90 8.75 15.43 0.68
N SER A 91 9.19 16.69 0.63
CA SER A 91 8.84 17.63 -0.44
C SER A 91 9.92 17.74 -1.51
N ARG A 92 9.58 18.36 -2.65
CA ARG A 92 10.49 18.74 -3.75
C ARG A 92 11.08 17.58 -4.56
N LEU A 93 10.38 16.45 -4.67
CA LEU A 93 10.67 15.54 -5.78
C LEU A 93 10.36 16.27 -7.09
N PRO A 94 11.28 16.31 -8.08
CA PRO A 94 11.03 17.00 -9.33
C PRO A 94 9.90 16.31 -10.09
N VAL A 95 8.72 16.93 -10.08
CA VAL A 95 7.48 16.44 -10.69
C VAL A 95 6.75 17.63 -11.28
N THR A 96 6.33 17.54 -12.53
CA THR A 96 5.50 18.55 -13.18
C THR A 96 4.25 17.90 -13.72
N ASP A 97 3.07 18.40 -13.35
CA ASP A 97 1.78 17.82 -13.70
C ASP A 97 1.65 17.44 -15.20
N THR A 98 2.13 18.31 -16.08
CA THR A 98 2.06 18.15 -17.54
C THR A 98 2.88 16.97 -18.08
N GLU A 99 3.85 16.44 -17.32
CA GLU A 99 4.71 15.36 -17.82
C GLU A 99 3.97 14.02 -17.96
N PHE A 100 2.90 13.78 -17.18
CA PHE A 100 2.19 12.50 -17.17
C PHE A 100 0.96 12.43 -18.09
N GLY A 101 0.62 13.53 -18.76
CA GLY A 101 -0.62 13.61 -19.53
C GLY A 101 -1.88 13.51 -18.64
N PRO A 102 -3.03 13.09 -19.21
CA PRO A 102 -4.26 12.95 -18.46
C PRO A 102 -4.16 11.83 -17.42
N THR A 103 -4.86 11.97 -16.30
CA THR A 103 -5.08 10.90 -15.33
C THR A 103 -5.83 9.75 -16.02
N PRO A 104 -5.29 8.51 -16.02
CA PRO A 104 -5.95 7.35 -16.61
C PRO A 104 -7.31 7.07 -15.99
N ALA A 105 -8.24 6.46 -16.74
CA ALA A 105 -9.57 6.10 -16.23
C ALA A 105 -9.52 4.91 -15.25
N THR A 106 -8.50 4.06 -15.37
CA THR A 106 -8.29 2.89 -14.50
C THR A 106 -6.81 2.67 -14.22
N TRP A 107 -6.51 1.94 -13.14
CA TRP A 107 -5.13 1.50 -12.87
C TRP A 107 -4.58 0.58 -13.98
N GLY A 108 -5.46 -0.18 -14.65
CA GLY A 108 -5.09 -1.09 -15.73
C GLY A 108 -4.61 -0.34 -16.97
N GLU A 109 -5.29 0.77 -17.29
CA GLU A 109 -4.87 1.70 -18.34
C GLU A 109 -3.53 2.37 -17.98
N ALA A 110 -3.39 2.86 -16.74
CA ALA A 110 -2.12 3.41 -16.25
C ALA A 110 -0.96 2.40 -16.37
N ALA A 111 -1.24 1.13 -16.06
CA ALA A 111 -0.28 0.04 -16.17
C ALA A 111 0.06 -0.30 -17.63
N ALA A 112 -0.93 -0.28 -18.52
CA ALA A 112 -0.74 -0.51 -19.95
C ALA A 112 0.13 0.59 -20.58
N TRP A 113 -0.13 1.86 -20.24
CA TRP A 113 0.68 2.99 -20.72
C TRP A 113 2.13 2.85 -20.32
N ALA A 114 2.41 2.43 -19.08
CA ALA A 114 3.77 2.20 -18.61
C ALA A 114 4.51 1.09 -19.41
N GLY A 115 3.79 0.14 -20.01
CA GLY A 115 4.35 -0.91 -20.87
C GLY A 115 4.53 -0.52 -22.34
N ASP A 116 3.93 0.59 -22.79
CA ASP A 116 3.90 1.01 -24.20
C ASP A 116 5.01 2.03 -24.51
N ARG A 117 5.87 1.81 -25.51
CA ARG A 117 7.02 2.71 -25.78
C ARG A 117 6.64 4.16 -26.10
N GLU A 118 5.53 4.38 -26.77
CA GLU A 118 5.10 5.72 -27.20
C GLU A 118 4.38 6.47 -26.07
N LEU A 119 3.66 5.73 -25.20
CA LEU A 119 2.88 6.31 -24.10
C LEU A 119 3.58 6.25 -22.72
N ARG A 120 4.61 5.41 -22.56
CA ARG A 120 5.23 5.11 -21.24
C ARG A 120 6.10 6.19 -20.66
N ALA A 121 6.63 7.12 -21.48
CA ALA A 121 7.91 7.78 -21.19
C ALA A 121 7.97 8.38 -19.78
N ALA A 122 6.95 9.15 -19.37
CA ALA A 122 6.96 9.81 -18.07
C ALA A 122 6.45 8.94 -16.92
N SER A 123 5.34 8.20 -17.09
CA SER A 123 4.79 7.40 -15.98
C SER A 123 5.66 6.19 -15.65
N PHE A 124 6.30 5.55 -16.63
CA PHE A 124 7.19 4.41 -16.38
C PHE A 124 8.53 4.85 -15.79
N GLU A 125 9.14 5.94 -16.31
CA GLU A 125 10.31 6.55 -15.65
C GLU A 125 10.01 6.85 -14.18
N PHE A 126 8.81 7.37 -13.91
CA PHE A 126 8.41 7.66 -12.53
C PHE A 126 8.13 6.41 -11.69
N ASP A 127 7.62 5.32 -12.27
CA ASP A 127 7.55 4.04 -11.56
C ASP A 127 8.97 3.56 -11.15
N ILE A 128 9.99 3.76 -12.00
CA ILE A 128 11.40 3.47 -11.68
C ILE A 128 11.94 4.41 -10.58
N VAL A 129 11.59 5.71 -10.63
CA VAL A 129 11.88 6.66 -9.54
C VAL A 129 11.32 6.16 -8.22
N MET A 130 10.06 5.71 -8.21
CA MET A 130 9.40 5.19 -7.01
C MET A 130 10.07 3.91 -6.50
N MET A 131 10.51 3.01 -7.39
CA MET A 131 11.26 1.81 -7.02
C MET A 131 12.64 2.16 -6.44
N LEU A 132 13.38 3.11 -7.03
CA LEU A 132 14.67 3.58 -6.51
C LEU A 132 14.53 4.19 -5.12
N LEU A 133 13.54 5.08 -4.91
CA LEU A 133 13.26 5.67 -3.61
C LEU A 133 12.84 4.58 -2.60
N GLY A 134 11.96 3.66 -3.01
CA GLY A 134 11.57 2.53 -2.17
C GLY A 134 12.75 1.65 -1.78
N ARG A 135 13.72 1.44 -2.69
CA ARG A 135 14.95 0.69 -2.41
C ARG A 135 15.91 1.41 -1.49
N CYS A 136 15.99 2.75 -1.58
CA CYS A 136 16.74 3.56 -0.62
C CYS A 136 16.13 3.47 0.80
N ALA A 137 14.82 3.27 0.90
CA ALA A 137 14.10 3.18 2.16
C ALA A 137 14.11 1.77 2.78
N GLY A 138 14.06 0.72 1.95
CA GLY A 138 13.93 -0.68 2.37
C GLY A 138 13.75 -1.60 1.18
N GLU A 139 12.93 -2.65 1.31
CA GLU A 139 12.61 -3.62 0.26
C GLU A 139 11.18 -3.40 -0.28
N PRO A 140 11.01 -2.77 -1.46
CA PRO A 140 9.71 -2.66 -2.12
C PRO A 140 9.14 -4.03 -2.47
N PHE A 141 7.83 -4.19 -2.31
CA PHE A 141 7.12 -5.39 -2.70
C PHE A 141 5.69 -5.05 -3.16
N GLY A 142 5.02 -6.02 -3.76
CA GLY A 142 3.62 -5.95 -4.17
C GLY A 142 2.84 -7.19 -3.76
N TRP A 143 1.55 -7.20 -4.09
CA TRP A 143 0.65 -8.33 -3.87
C TRP A 143 0.04 -8.78 -5.18
N GLN A 144 0.03 -10.08 -5.45
CA GLN A 144 -0.56 -10.62 -6.69
C GLN A 144 -2.03 -10.19 -6.84
N GLY A 145 -2.77 -10.15 -5.73
CA GLY A 145 -4.16 -9.68 -5.69
C GLY A 145 -4.32 -8.19 -5.99
N GLN A 146 -3.33 -7.34 -5.71
CA GLN A 146 -3.43 -5.90 -5.92
C GLN A 146 -2.78 -5.47 -7.24
N GLN A 147 -3.61 -4.96 -8.16
CA GLN A 147 -3.20 -4.45 -9.47
C GLN A 147 -2.27 -5.40 -10.24
N GLY A 148 -2.50 -6.72 -10.11
CA GLY A 148 -1.74 -7.76 -10.79
C GLY A 148 -0.30 -7.92 -10.33
N GLY A 149 0.01 -7.67 -9.05
CA GLY A 149 1.37 -7.87 -8.52
C GLY A 149 2.34 -6.72 -8.78
N ARG A 150 1.83 -5.55 -9.19
CA ARG A 150 2.68 -4.36 -9.43
C ARG A 150 3.37 -3.91 -8.14
N LEU A 151 4.65 -3.55 -8.26
CA LEU A 151 5.43 -2.96 -7.16
C LEU A 151 5.11 -1.47 -6.91
N VAL A 152 4.64 -0.79 -7.96
CA VAL A 152 4.15 0.59 -7.88
C VAL A 152 2.69 0.60 -8.34
N ASN A 153 1.79 0.85 -7.39
CA ASN A 153 0.37 0.90 -7.64
C ASN A 153 -0.07 2.32 -8.01
N ASN A 154 -1.13 2.43 -8.80
CA ASN A 154 -1.78 3.70 -9.12
C ASN A 154 -2.99 3.91 -8.21
N ILE A 155 -3.08 5.08 -7.57
CA ILE A 155 -4.25 5.53 -6.81
C ILE A 155 -4.86 6.70 -7.58
N LEU A 156 -6.01 6.44 -8.19
CA LEU A 156 -6.81 7.38 -8.98
C LEU A 156 -8.27 6.94 -8.89
N PRO A 157 -9.24 7.87 -8.99
CA PRO A 157 -10.64 7.49 -8.99
C PRO A 157 -10.98 6.68 -10.24
N SER A 158 -11.76 5.60 -10.10
CA SER A 158 -12.25 4.80 -11.22
C SER A 158 -13.77 4.80 -11.24
N HIS A 159 -14.36 4.93 -12.43
CA HIS A 159 -15.82 4.93 -12.58
C HIS A 159 -16.41 3.57 -12.14
N GLY A 160 -17.50 3.59 -11.37
CA GLY A 160 -18.16 2.40 -10.83
C GLY A 160 -17.59 1.87 -9.50
N HIS A 161 -16.53 2.51 -8.99
CA HIS A 161 -15.88 2.14 -7.72
C HIS A 161 -16.07 3.21 -6.63
N GLU A 162 -16.98 4.17 -6.82
CA GLU A 162 -17.06 5.41 -6.04
C GLU A 162 -17.29 5.21 -4.54
N ASP A 163 -18.03 4.15 -4.19
CA ASP A 163 -18.50 3.84 -2.84
C ASP A 163 -17.71 2.72 -2.15
N GLU A 164 -16.62 2.24 -2.78
CA GLU A 164 -15.77 1.19 -2.24
C GLU A 164 -14.84 1.66 -1.09
N GLN A 165 -14.44 0.73 -0.23
CA GLN A 165 -13.33 0.93 0.72
C GLN A 165 -12.00 0.52 0.06
N SER A 166 -11.66 1.20 -1.04
CA SER A 166 -10.44 0.95 -1.82
C SER A 166 -9.80 2.26 -2.29
N GLY A 167 -8.56 2.19 -2.79
CA GLY A 167 -7.87 3.36 -3.36
C GLY A 167 -8.55 3.96 -4.60
N ALA A 168 -9.47 3.22 -5.23
CA ALA A 168 -10.21 3.65 -6.43
C ALA A 168 -11.47 4.47 -6.13
N SER A 169 -11.89 4.54 -4.86
CA SER A 169 -13.11 5.23 -4.46
C SER A 169 -12.98 6.76 -4.52
N SER A 170 -14.11 7.47 -4.41
CA SER A 170 -14.13 8.93 -4.44
C SER A 170 -15.19 9.52 -3.51
N LYS A 171 -16.46 9.12 -3.65
CA LYS A 171 -17.62 9.71 -2.95
C LYS A 171 -17.71 9.33 -1.47
N THR A 172 -17.17 8.18 -1.09
CA THR A 172 -17.17 7.72 0.29
C THR A 172 -15.89 8.10 1.04
N LEU A 173 -15.98 8.15 2.37
CA LEU A 173 -14.81 8.23 3.22
C LEU A 173 -14.07 6.90 3.08
N LEU A 174 -12.78 6.96 2.72
CA LEU A 174 -11.92 5.80 2.89
C LEU A 174 -11.54 5.73 4.36
N ALA A 175 -12.10 4.75 5.07
CA ALA A 175 -11.96 4.62 6.51
C ALA A 175 -10.48 4.50 6.91
N PRO A 176 -10.07 5.07 8.07
CA PRO A 176 -8.71 4.90 8.56
C PRO A 176 -8.37 3.42 8.77
N HIS A 177 -7.30 2.94 8.15
CA HIS A 177 -6.83 1.57 8.26
C HIS A 177 -5.29 1.48 8.25
N SER A 178 -4.76 0.41 8.82
CA SER A 178 -3.40 -0.05 8.53
C SER A 178 -3.40 -0.71 7.15
N GLU A 179 -2.43 -0.37 6.31
CA GLU A 179 -2.29 -0.95 4.97
C GLU A 179 -2.15 -2.47 5.07
N ASP A 180 -2.98 -3.19 4.31
CA ASP A 180 -3.03 -4.66 4.26
C ASP A 180 -3.11 -5.31 5.65
N ALA A 181 -3.89 -4.71 6.57
CA ALA A 181 -3.97 -5.10 7.98
C ALA A 181 -4.30 -6.58 8.19
N PHE A 182 -4.92 -7.28 7.25
CA PHE A 182 -5.19 -8.71 7.36
C PHE A 182 -3.93 -9.58 7.30
N HIS A 183 -2.81 -9.09 6.76
CA HIS A 183 -1.64 -9.93 6.45
C HIS A 183 -0.47 -9.72 7.45
N PRO A 184 0.21 -10.80 7.91
CA PRO A 184 1.36 -10.68 8.81
C PRO A 184 2.58 -10.01 8.15
N ALA A 185 2.76 -10.23 6.85
CA ALA A 185 3.78 -9.59 6.02
C ALA A 185 3.37 -8.23 5.42
N ARG A 186 2.35 -7.54 5.98
CA ARG A 186 1.95 -6.17 5.57
C ARG A 186 3.13 -5.20 5.52
N SER A 187 3.02 -4.08 4.83
CA SER A 187 4.12 -3.12 4.73
C SER A 187 4.54 -2.61 6.11
N HIS A 188 5.83 -2.32 6.31
CA HIS A 188 6.30 -1.57 7.49
C HIS A 188 6.20 -0.07 7.23
N LEU A 189 6.50 0.31 5.99
CA LEU A 189 6.47 1.69 5.51
C LEU A 189 5.64 1.73 4.23
N LEU A 190 4.64 2.60 4.25
CA LEU A 190 3.86 2.95 3.06
C LEU A 190 4.40 4.26 2.48
N MET A 191 4.62 4.29 1.18
CA MET A 191 5.03 5.48 0.44
C MET A 191 3.95 5.89 -0.56
N LEU A 192 3.49 7.14 -0.47
CA LEU A 192 2.50 7.73 -1.36
C LEU A 192 3.08 8.99 -2.02
N ALA A 193 3.36 8.95 -3.31
CA ALA A 193 3.85 10.12 -4.07
C ALA A 193 2.73 10.75 -4.89
N CYS A 194 2.58 12.06 -4.78
CA CYS A 194 1.57 12.81 -5.54
C CYS A 194 2.11 13.24 -6.91
N LEU A 195 1.39 12.84 -7.97
CA LEU A 195 1.61 13.33 -9.33
C LEU A 195 0.70 14.53 -9.60
N ARG A 196 -0.58 14.41 -9.19
CA ARG A 196 -1.64 15.40 -9.40
C ARG A 196 -2.64 15.37 -8.25
N ASN A 197 -3.10 16.55 -7.79
CA ASN A 197 -4.15 16.69 -6.76
C ASN A 197 -4.82 18.07 -6.81
N PRO A 198 -5.55 18.43 -7.89
CA PRO A 198 -6.02 19.79 -8.13
C PRO A 198 -6.94 20.35 -7.04
N ASP A 199 -7.73 19.47 -6.41
CA ASP A 199 -8.67 19.84 -5.36
C ASP A 199 -8.09 19.79 -3.95
N ARG A 200 -6.78 19.52 -3.84
CA ARG A 200 -6.10 19.37 -2.55
C ARG A 200 -6.79 18.34 -1.64
N VAL A 201 -7.25 17.22 -2.21
CA VAL A 201 -7.90 16.15 -1.46
C VAL A 201 -6.91 15.59 -0.43
N GLY A 202 -7.34 15.58 0.83
CA GLY A 202 -6.51 15.18 1.96
C GLY A 202 -6.44 13.68 2.18
N THR A 203 -5.22 13.17 2.32
CA THR A 203 -4.97 11.88 2.98
C THR A 203 -5.07 12.10 4.50
N THR A 204 -5.87 11.30 5.20
CA THR A 204 -5.95 11.34 6.67
C THR A 204 -4.89 10.43 7.27
N VAL A 205 -4.32 10.82 8.41
CA VAL A 205 -3.36 10.02 9.16
C VAL A 205 -3.64 10.18 10.65
N SER A 206 -3.68 9.07 11.38
CA SER A 206 -3.86 9.05 12.83
C SER A 206 -2.91 8.04 13.45
N SER A 207 -2.17 8.44 14.49
CA SER A 207 -1.24 7.54 15.17
C SER A 207 -1.77 7.05 16.50
N VAL A 208 -1.58 5.75 16.77
CA VAL A 208 -1.83 5.13 18.08
C VAL A 208 -0.92 5.70 19.17
N ARG A 209 0.19 6.38 18.83
CA ARG A 209 1.08 7.00 19.83
C ARG A 209 0.51 8.29 20.42
N ARG A 210 -0.56 8.82 19.83
CA ARG A 210 -1.23 10.07 20.26
C ARG A 210 -2.57 9.83 20.95
N VAL A 211 -3.09 8.60 20.94
CA VAL A 211 -4.41 8.31 21.52
C VAL A 211 -4.36 8.33 23.04
N GLU A 212 -5.48 8.68 23.66
CA GLU A 212 -5.65 8.61 25.11
C GLU A 212 -6.61 7.47 25.46
N LEU A 213 -6.03 6.29 25.74
CA LEU A 213 -6.76 5.10 26.16
C LEU A 213 -6.37 4.72 27.58
N THR A 214 -7.35 4.24 28.34
CA THR A 214 -7.12 3.70 29.69
C THR A 214 -6.36 2.36 29.59
N GLY A 215 -5.65 2.00 30.66
CA GLY A 215 -4.99 0.69 30.73
C GLY A 215 -5.95 -0.50 30.60
N ALA A 216 -7.22 -0.35 30.99
CA ALA A 216 -8.25 -1.36 30.77
C ALA A 216 -8.59 -1.53 29.29
N GLN A 217 -8.80 -0.43 28.57
CA GLN A 217 -9.05 -0.45 27.12
C GLN A 217 -7.87 -1.04 26.35
N LEU A 218 -6.63 -0.69 26.71
CA LEU A 218 -5.43 -1.26 26.07
C LEU A 218 -5.32 -2.76 26.33
N ARG A 219 -5.66 -3.24 27.53
CA ARG A 219 -5.68 -4.69 27.81
C ARG A 219 -6.70 -5.41 26.94
N VAL A 220 -7.92 -4.87 26.81
CA VAL A 220 -8.97 -5.45 25.97
C VAL A 220 -8.53 -5.49 24.50
N LEU A 221 -7.99 -4.39 23.98
CA LEU A 221 -7.52 -4.29 22.58
C LEU A 221 -6.27 -5.13 22.28
N GLY A 222 -5.51 -5.50 23.31
CA GLY A 222 -4.34 -6.36 23.21
C GLY A 222 -4.66 -7.85 23.24
N VAL A 223 -5.90 -8.24 23.56
CA VAL A 223 -6.37 -9.61 23.40
C VAL A 223 -6.67 -9.86 21.92
N PRO A 224 -6.15 -10.94 21.31
CA PRO A 224 -6.57 -11.35 19.98
C PRO A 224 -8.05 -11.80 20.02
N THR A 225 -8.97 -10.91 19.65
CA THR A 225 -10.42 -11.16 19.76
C THR A 225 -11.09 -11.42 18.42
N LEU A 226 -10.72 -10.67 17.36
CA LEU A 226 -11.34 -10.78 16.04
C LEU A 226 -10.26 -10.88 14.95
N PRO A 227 -10.54 -11.57 13.84
CA PRO A 227 -9.69 -11.50 12.65
C PRO A 227 -9.87 -10.15 11.95
N ILE A 228 -8.93 -9.83 11.06
CA ILE A 228 -9.08 -8.78 10.04
C ILE A 228 -9.11 -9.48 8.68
N LEU A 229 -10.16 -9.23 7.90
CA LEU A 229 -10.37 -9.88 6.60
C LEU A 229 -9.67 -9.08 5.47
N PRO A 230 -9.27 -9.72 4.36
CA PRO A 230 -8.79 -9.02 3.18
C PRO A 230 -9.85 -8.09 2.57
N ASP A 231 -9.40 -6.96 2.04
CA ASP A 231 -10.26 -5.99 1.39
C ASP A 231 -10.73 -6.43 -0.02
N VAL A 232 -11.66 -5.67 -0.62
CA VAL A 232 -12.26 -6.00 -1.92
C VAL A 232 -11.25 -6.08 -3.08
N SER A 233 -10.08 -5.45 -2.96
CA SER A 233 -9.01 -5.50 -3.95
C SER A 233 -8.41 -6.90 -4.07
N TYR A 234 -8.56 -7.75 -3.06
CA TYR A 234 -8.03 -9.11 -3.04
C TYR A 234 -9.03 -10.16 -3.54
N GLY A 235 -10.32 -9.83 -3.59
CA GLY A 235 -11.38 -10.74 -3.99
C GLY A 235 -12.56 -10.73 -3.02
N SER A 236 -13.29 -11.84 -2.95
CA SER A 236 -14.48 -11.99 -2.11
C SER A 236 -14.55 -13.36 -1.43
N GLY A 237 -15.42 -13.50 -0.42
CA GLY A 237 -15.69 -14.77 0.23
C GLY A 237 -14.79 -15.11 1.43
N TYR A 238 -13.93 -14.18 1.85
CA TYR A 238 -13.02 -14.38 2.99
C TYR A 238 -13.71 -14.60 4.33
N GLN A 239 -14.99 -14.19 4.47
CA GLN A 239 -15.80 -14.48 5.66
C GLN A 239 -16.00 -15.98 5.92
N ARG A 240 -15.73 -16.83 4.92
CA ARG A 240 -15.90 -18.30 4.99
C ARG A 240 -14.65 -19.04 5.44
N HIS A 241 -13.52 -18.33 5.59
CA HIS A 241 -12.27 -18.92 6.02
C HIS A 241 -12.15 -18.84 7.54
N ASP A 242 -11.58 -19.88 8.15
CA ASP A 242 -11.18 -19.82 9.55
C ASP A 242 -9.97 -18.90 9.67
N ALA A 243 -10.19 -17.74 10.27
CA ALA A 243 -9.22 -16.66 10.34
C ALA A 243 -8.78 -16.47 11.79
N PRO A 244 -7.47 -16.56 12.08
CA PRO A 244 -7.00 -16.41 13.45
C PRO A 244 -7.29 -14.97 13.93
N PRO A 245 -7.80 -14.81 15.16
CA PRO A 245 -7.99 -13.48 15.72
C PRO A 245 -6.65 -12.80 15.95
N VAL A 246 -6.62 -11.47 15.82
CA VAL A 246 -5.42 -10.66 15.97
C VAL A 246 -5.64 -9.56 17.02
N PRO A 247 -4.61 -9.17 17.77
CA PRO A 247 -4.71 -8.03 18.69
C PRO A 247 -4.76 -6.74 17.89
N THR A 248 -5.62 -5.80 18.30
CA THR A 248 -5.79 -4.51 17.62
C THR A 248 -4.69 -3.51 18.02
N VAL A 249 -4.35 -3.46 19.30
CA VAL A 249 -3.31 -2.57 19.84
C VAL A 249 -2.47 -3.35 20.84
N TRP A 250 -1.15 -3.25 20.73
CA TRP A 250 -0.24 -3.84 21.70
C TRP A 250 0.99 -2.95 21.91
N SER A 251 1.77 -3.29 22.92
CA SER A 251 3.07 -2.67 23.18
C SER A 251 4.11 -3.77 23.36
N GLU A 252 5.29 -3.57 22.80
CA GLU A 252 6.45 -4.44 23.07
C GLU A 252 7.07 -4.12 24.45
N SER A 253 6.81 -2.93 24.99
CA SER A 253 7.24 -2.52 26.34
C SER A 253 6.04 -2.31 27.28
N SER A 254 6.24 -2.43 28.59
CA SER A 254 5.13 -2.35 29.54
C SER A 254 4.68 -0.92 29.87
N TYR A 255 5.32 0.13 29.34
CA TYR A 255 5.13 1.50 29.83
C TYR A 255 4.94 2.55 28.71
N GLY A 256 3.74 3.15 28.66
CA GLY A 256 3.44 4.36 27.89
C GLY A 256 2.95 4.12 26.45
N THR A 257 2.60 5.20 25.76
CA THR A 257 2.09 5.15 24.37
C THR A 257 3.20 5.14 23.32
N ALA A 258 4.45 5.45 23.69
CA ALA A 258 5.57 5.62 22.78
C ALA A 258 5.90 4.35 21.97
N ASP A 259 5.66 3.18 22.57
CA ASP A 259 5.95 1.87 21.98
C ASP A 259 4.69 1.12 21.53
N LEU A 260 3.54 1.81 21.46
CA LEU A 260 2.32 1.21 20.94
C LEU A 260 2.43 0.93 19.45
N THR A 261 1.94 -0.24 19.09
CA THR A 261 1.73 -0.74 17.74
C THR A 261 0.23 -0.95 17.52
N ILE A 262 -0.23 -0.69 16.30
CA ILE A 262 -1.64 -0.83 15.91
C ILE A 262 -1.77 -1.70 14.66
N ARG A 263 -2.83 -2.50 14.63
CA ARG A 263 -3.30 -3.24 13.47
C ARG A 263 -4.81 -3.12 13.43
N TYR A 264 -5.29 -2.23 12.56
CA TYR A 264 -6.66 -1.73 12.65
C TYR A 264 -7.25 -1.57 11.25
N ASP A 265 -8.41 -2.16 11.03
CA ASP A 265 -9.21 -1.95 9.82
C ASP A 265 -10.70 -2.15 10.17
N PRO A 266 -11.45 -1.07 10.40
CA PRO A 266 -12.83 -1.15 10.85
C PRO A 266 -13.78 -1.58 9.72
N ALA A 267 -13.38 -1.45 8.46
CA ALA A 267 -14.20 -1.86 7.32
C ALA A 267 -14.20 -3.39 7.14
N TYR A 268 -13.10 -4.04 7.55
CA TYR A 268 -12.90 -5.48 7.37
C TYR A 268 -12.67 -6.26 8.66
N THR A 269 -12.89 -5.65 9.83
CA THR A 269 -12.99 -6.35 11.12
C THR A 269 -14.47 -6.68 11.39
N PRO A 270 -14.86 -7.95 11.61
CA PRO A 270 -16.25 -8.33 11.88
C PRO A 270 -16.63 -7.99 13.33
N LEU A 271 -16.75 -6.69 13.63
CA LEU A 271 -17.02 -6.17 14.98
C LEU A 271 -18.32 -6.72 15.58
N ASP A 272 -19.23 -7.21 14.75
CA ASP A 272 -20.48 -7.78 15.21
C ASP A 272 -20.31 -9.13 15.96
N ASP A 273 -19.17 -9.79 15.80
CA ASP A 273 -18.88 -11.07 16.44
C ASP A 273 -18.22 -10.92 17.82
N ALA A 274 -17.82 -9.70 18.20
CA ALA A 274 -17.20 -9.42 19.48
C ALA A 274 -18.21 -9.10 20.59
N ASP A 275 -17.80 -9.35 21.84
CA ASP A 275 -18.56 -8.96 23.02
C ASP A 275 -18.68 -7.42 23.17
N PRO A 276 -19.61 -6.93 24.02
CA PRO A 276 -19.81 -5.50 24.22
C PRO A 276 -18.58 -4.75 24.78
N GLU A 277 -17.71 -5.41 25.55
CA GLU A 277 -16.53 -4.77 26.14
C GLU A 277 -15.48 -4.46 25.07
N PHE A 278 -15.19 -5.44 24.20
CA PHE A 278 -14.29 -5.25 23.07
C PHE A 278 -14.84 -4.22 22.08
N ARG A 279 -16.12 -4.31 21.70
CA ARG A 279 -16.77 -3.32 20.83
C ARG A 279 -16.66 -1.90 21.40
N PHE A 280 -16.84 -1.74 22.72
CA PHE A 280 -16.67 -0.45 23.38
C PHE A 280 -15.23 0.05 23.32
N ALA A 281 -14.24 -0.79 23.65
CA ALA A 281 -12.82 -0.42 23.58
C ALA A 281 -12.39 -0.05 22.15
N TYR A 282 -12.85 -0.81 21.16
CA TYR A 282 -12.58 -0.57 19.74
C TYR A 282 -13.21 0.73 19.25
N ALA A 283 -14.45 1.03 19.65
CA ALA A 283 -15.11 2.29 19.34
C ALA A 283 -14.39 3.48 20.00
N ARG A 284 -13.89 3.32 21.23
CA ARG A 284 -13.06 4.33 21.91
C ARG A 284 -11.74 4.57 21.19
N LEU A 285 -11.07 3.53 20.71
CA LEU A 285 -9.88 3.65 19.85
C LEU A 285 -10.22 4.44 18.58
N GLY A 286 -11.30 4.10 17.88
CA GLY A 286 -11.74 4.82 16.68
C GLY A 286 -11.97 6.32 16.94
N ALA A 287 -12.65 6.65 18.05
CA ALA A 287 -12.88 8.05 18.44
C ALA A 287 -11.58 8.81 18.77
N GLU A 288 -10.61 8.15 19.42
CA GLU A 288 -9.30 8.77 19.67
C GLU A 288 -8.49 8.95 18.39
N LEU A 289 -8.52 7.97 17.47
CA LEU A 289 -7.88 8.09 16.15
C LEU A 289 -8.48 9.24 15.35
N GLU A 290 -9.81 9.43 15.39
CA GLU A 290 -10.47 10.59 14.78
C GLU A 290 -10.04 11.90 15.45
N ARG A 291 -9.94 11.92 16.79
CA ARG A 291 -9.53 13.11 17.55
C ARG A 291 -8.13 13.58 17.15
N VAL A 292 -7.18 12.66 17.03
CA VAL A 292 -5.77 12.94 16.71
C VAL A 292 -5.46 12.95 15.22
N CYS A 293 -6.50 12.80 14.38
CA CYS A 293 -6.38 12.79 12.93
C CYS A 293 -5.79 14.10 12.41
N VAL A 294 -4.77 13.97 11.57
CA VAL A 294 -4.20 15.03 10.77
C VAL A 294 -4.50 14.78 9.30
N THR A 295 -4.67 15.84 8.52
CA THR A 295 -4.97 15.76 7.08
C THR A 295 -3.80 16.32 6.29
N ALA A 296 -3.25 15.52 5.39
CA ALA A 296 -2.17 15.87 4.47
C ALA A 296 -2.69 15.97 3.04
N ALA A 297 -2.89 17.20 2.57
CA ALA A 297 -3.18 17.47 1.17
C ALA A 297 -1.87 17.60 0.40
N LEU A 298 -1.43 16.50 -0.22
CA LEU A 298 -0.17 16.44 -0.96
C LEU A 298 -0.23 17.25 -2.25
N ASP A 299 0.80 18.05 -2.47
CA ASP A 299 1.07 18.75 -3.72
C ASP A 299 1.94 17.87 -4.65
N PRO A 300 1.90 18.08 -5.99
CA PRO A 300 2.76 17.35 -6.92
C PRO A 300 4.24 17.37 -6.50
N GLY A 301 4.87 16.20 -6.45
CA GLY A 301 6.25 16.05 -5.99
C GLY A 301 6.42 15.96 -4.47
N GLU A 302 5.33 15.97 -3.69
CA GLU A 302 5.35 15.55 -2.29
C GLU A 302 5.13 14.04 -2.14
N ILE A 303 5.84 13.46 -1.19
CA ILE A 303 5.77 12.05 -0.81
C ILE A 303 5.36 11.96 0.65
N LEU A 304 4.27 11.25 0.95
CA LEU A 304 3.89 10.88 2.30
C LEU A 304 4.46 9.50 2.63
N LEU A 305 5.21 9.43 3.73
CA LEU A 305 5.72 8.22 4.35
C LEU A 305 4.86 7.94 5.58
N VAL A 306 4.29 6.73 5.68
CA VAL A 306 3.47 6.31 6.83
C VAL A 306 4.08 5.05 7.45
N ASP A 307 4.40 5.12 8.74
CA ASP A 307 4.80 3.98 9.54
C ASP A 307 3.56 3.12 9.83
N ASN A 308 3.42 2.01 9.10
CA ASN A 308 2.19 1.22 9.05
C ASN A 308 1.92 0.41 10.32
N ASP A 309 2.93 0.26 11.18
CA ASP A 309 2.78 -0.36 12.49
C ASP A 309 2.32 0.66 13.56
N VAL A 310 2.32 1.96 13.24
CA VAL A 310 2.11 3.05 14.22
C VAL A 310 0.94 3.97 13.84
N ALA A 311 0.68 4.13 12.55
CA ALA A 311 -0.34 5.02 12.04
C ALA A 311 -1.32 4.26 11.13
N VAL A 312 -2.59 4.63 11.27
CA VAL A 312 -3.62 4.32 10.28
C VAL A 312 -3.74 5.51 9.34
N HIS A 313 -4.14 5.24 8.10
CA HIS A 313 -4.35 6.26 7.10
C HIS A 313 -5.67 6.02 6.36
N GLY A 314 -6.18 7.09 5.75
CA GLY A 314 -7.40 7.05 4.97
C GLY A 314 -7.45 8.25 4.02
N ARG A 315 -8.64 8.58 3.53
CA ARG A 315 -8.81 9.72 2.62
C ARG A 315 -10.19 10.31 2.77
N VAL A 316 -10.25 11.64 2.76
CA VAL A 316 -11.53 12.35 2.74
C VAL A 316 -12.30 12.08 1.44
N PRO A 317 -13.64 12.15 1.46
CA PRO A 317 -14.45 12.12 0.25
C PRO A 317 -14.09 13.25 -0.71
N PHE A 318 -14.23 13.02 -2.01
CA PHE A 318 -14.11 14.05 -3.04
C PHE A 318 -14.96 13.71 -4.26
N THR A 319 -15.20 14.71 -5.12
CA THR A 319 -15.92 14.52 -6.37
C THR A 319 -14.94 14.33 -7.52
N ALA A 320 -14.87 13.11 -8.06
CA ALA A 320 -14.08 12.82 -9.25
C ALA A 320 -14.74 13.41 -10.51
N ARG A 321 -13.93 13.87 -11.46
CA ARG A 321 -14.37 14.50 -12.72
C ARG A 321 -14.42 13.51 -13.89
N TYR A 322 -13.55 12.51 -13.88
CA TYR A 322 -13.33 11.53 -14.95
C TYR A 322 -12.98 12.16 -16.31
N ASP A 323 -12.38 13.35 -16.30
CA ASP A 323 -12.01 14.12 -17.49
C ASP A 323 -10.48 14.12 -17.75
N GLY A 324 -9.75 13.27 -17.04
CA GLY A 324 -8.28 13.21 -17.09
C GLY A 324 -7.57 14.23 -16.20
N THR A 325 -8.27 14.99 -15.37
CA THR A 325 -7.64 15.94 -14.43
C THR A 325 -7.67 15.49 -12.98
N ASP A 326 -8.21 14.30 -12.70
CA ASP A 326 -8.39 13.80 -11.35
C ASP A 326 -7.07 13.58 -10.59
N ARG A 327 -7.20 13.53 -9.26
CA ARG A 327 -6.12 13.18 -8.34
C ARG A 327 -5.46 11.86 -8.73
N TRP A 328 -4.13 11.86 -8.80
CA TRP A 328 -3.32 10.70 -9.13
C TRP A 328 -2.09 10.61 -8.22
N LEU A 329 -2.01 9.51 -7.47
CA LEU A 329 -0.87 9.16 -6.61
C LEU A 329 -0.28 7.82 -7.04
N LYS A 330 1.01 7.62 -6.73
CA LYS A 330 1.69 6.33 -6.79
C LYS A 330 1.89 5.80 -5.38
N ARG A 331 1.69 4.50 -5.19
CA ARG A 331 1.85 3.81 -3.90
C ARG A 331 2.90 2.71 -3.99
N VAL A 332 3.76 2.63 -2.98
CA VAL A 332 4.75 1.56 -2.81
C VAL A 332 4.66 1.00 -1.40
N ASN A 333 4.56 -0.32 -1.31
CA ASN A 333 4.67 -1.07 -0.06
C ASN A 333 6.13 -1.43 0.19
N ILE A 334 6.64 -1.12 1.39
CA ILE A 334 8.06 -1.28 1.71
C ILE A 334 8.21 -2.11 2.99
N ARG A 335 9.03 -3.17 2.89
CA ARG A 335 9.50 -3.95 4.03
C ARG A 335 10.80 -3.37 4.57
N LEU A 336 10.94 -3.32 5.89
CA LEU A 336 12.15 -2.91 6.60
C LEU A 336 12.75 -4.15 7.29
N PRO A 337 13.77 -4.82 6.71
CA PRO A 337 14.29 -6.09 7.22
C PRO A 337 14.81 -6.05 8.67
N GLU A 338 15.27 -4.88 9.10
CA GLU A 338 15.74 -4.61 10.46
C GLU A 338 14.60 -4.54 11.48
N ARG A 339 13.36 -4.28 11.04
CA ARG A 339 12.18 -4.28 11.90
C ARG A 339 11.59 -5.69 11.97
N ARG A 340 11.52 -6.21 13.19
CA ARG A 340 10.88 -7.49 13.47
C ARG A 340 9.48 -7.23 14.02
N ARG A 341 8.51 -7.96 13.48
CA ARG A 341 7.17 -8.06 14.06
C ARG A 341 7.12 -9.15 15.13
N ARG A 342 5.99 -9.24 15.82
CA ARG A 342 5.80 -10.23 16.88
C ARG A 342 5.96 -11.64 16.32
N ALA A 343 6.59 -12.53 17.09
CA ALA A 343 6.77 -13.91 16.70
C ALA A 343 5.44 -14.62 16.37
N ALA A 344 4.37 -14.31 17.11
CA ALA A 344 3.03 -14.87 16.88
C ALA A 344 2.43 -14.50 15.51
N GLU A 345 2.89 -13.43 14.86
CA GLU A 345 2.42 -13.07 13.51
C GLU A 345 2.97 -14.03 12.44
N ALA A 346 4.07 -14.75 12.72
CA ALA A 346 4.67 -15.68 11.77
C ALA A 346 3.80 -16.91 11.49
N ASP A 347 2.89 -17.25 12.40
CA ASP A 347 1.98 -18.39 12.28
C ASP A 347 0.67 -18.04 11.54
N GLU A 348 0.47 -16.77 11.18
CA GLU A 348 -0.73 -16.32 10.48
C GLU A 348 -0.72 -16.73 8.99
N ASN A 349 -1.86 -17.19 8.49
CA ASN A 349 -1.97 -17.79 7.16
C ASN A 349 -1.99 -16.78 5.98
N GLY A 350 -2.14 -15.47 6.25
CA GLY A 350 -2.20 -14.43 5.24
C GLY A 350 -3.32 -14.60 4.19
N TYR A 351 -4.33 -15.44 4.47
CA TYR A 351 -5.43 -15.78 3.56
C TYR A 351 -4.96 -16.29 2.18
N GLY A 352 -3.79 -16.94 2.13
CA GLY A 352 -3.22 -17.46 0.89
C GLY A 352 -2.77 -16.39 -0.11
N GLN A 353 -2.65 -15.13 0.32
CA GLN A 353 -2.22 -14.04 -0.56
C GLN A 353 -0.76 -14.20 -0.94
N GLN A 354 -0.46 -13.98 -2.21
CA GLN A 354 0.89 -14.13 -2.76
C GLN A 354 1.62 -12.80 -2.79
N ILE A 355 2.78 -12.77 -2.13
CA ILE A 355 3.68 -11.62 -2.10
C ILE A 355 4.57 -11.64 -3.34
N VAL A 356 4.70 -10.50 -3.99
CA VAL A 356 5.68 -10.24 -5.06
C VAL A 356 6.82 -9.40 -4.48
N ALA A 357 7.89 -10.05 -4.03
CA ALA A 357 9.03 -9.41 -3.35
C ALA A 357 10.37 -9.68 -4.06
N PRO A 358 10.62 -9.04 -5.21
CA PRO A 358 11.82 -9.33 -6.01
C PRO A 358 13.13 -8.89 -5.36
N PHE A 359 13.08 -7.98 -4.37
CA PHE A 359 14.24 -7.45 -3.65
C PHE A 359 14.52 -8.14 -2.31
N ARG A 360 13.74 -9.17 -1.94
CA ARG A 360 13.93 -9.87 -0.67
C ARG A 360 15.18 -10.75 -0.76
N VAL A 361 16.20 -10.43 0.04
CA VAL A 361 17.40 -11.26 0.15
C VAL A 361 17.04 -12.54 0.91
N GLY A 362 17.42 -13.69 0.36
CA GLY A 362 16.81 -14.99 0.64
C GLY A 362 16.92 -15.50 2.09
N THR A 363 15.77 -15.87 2.64
CA THR A 363 15.56 -17.17 3.34
C THR A 363 14.40 -17.99 2.77
N ASP A 364 13.53 -17.42 1.91
CA ASP A 364 12.32 -18.11 1.39
C ASP A 364 12.34 -18.34 -0.14
N ARG A 365 13.51 -18.55 -0.76
CA ARG A 365 13.56 -18.96 -2.19
C ARG A 365 13.02 -20.39 -2.45
N GLN A 366 12.40 -21.04 -1.47
CA GLN A 366 11.76 -22.36 -1.59
C GLN A 366 10.26 -22.29 -1.27
N ALA A 367 9.48 -21.56 -2.07
CA ALA A 367 8.03 -21.77 -2.15
C ALA A 367 7.45 -21.57 -3.56
N THR A 368 8.29 -21.44 -4.58
CA THR A 368 7.87 -21.47 -5.99
C THR A 368 8.38 -22.76 -6.63
N GLY A 369 7.83 -23.88 -6.18
CA GLY A 369 8.03 -25.20 -6.76
C GLY A 369 6.78 -25.59 -7.54
N VAL A 370 6.91 -25.57 -8.87
CA VAL A 370 6.01 -26.12 -9.88
C VAL A 370 5.29 -27.37 -9.36
N HIS A 371 3.95 -27.35 -9.37
CA HIS A 371 3.16 -28.58 -9.22
C HIS A 371 3.51 -29.51 -10.40
N ALA A 372 4.36 -30.50 -10.13
CA ALA A 372 4.58 -31.61 -11.01
C ALA A 372 3.25 -32.37 -11.15
N THR A 373 2.78 -32.46 -12.38
CA THR A 373 1.69 -33.34 -12.81
C THR A 373 2.05 -34.78 -12.43
N PRO A 374 1.20 -35.54 -11.72
CA PRO A 374 1.46 -36.95 -11.55
C PRO A 374 1.13 -37.68 -12.86
N ALA A 375 2.14 -38.39 -13.36
CA ALA A 375 2.04 -39.30 -14.47
C ALA A 375 1.00 -40.41 -14.22
N ALA A 376 0.38 -40.82 -15.32
CA ALA A 376 -0.67 -41.80 -15.44
C ALA A 376 -0.34 -43.17 -14.79
N GLY A 377 -1.32 -43.71 -14.08
CA GLY A 377 -1.41 -45.12 -13.68
C GLY A 377 -2.83 -45.61 -13.92
N ALA A 378 -2.96 -46.66 -14.74
CA ALA A 378 -4.20 -47.22 -15.25
C ALA A 378 -5.11 -47.80 -14.16
N GLY A 379 -6.43 -47.67 -14.34
CA GLY A 379 -7.44 -48.39 -13.57
C GLY A 379 -8.86 -48.02 -14.01
N ARG A 380 -9.53 -48.95 -14.69
CA ARG A 380 -10.91 -48.87 -15.19
C ARG A 380 -11.92 -48.65 -14.05
N ASP A 381 -12.93 -47.81 -14.27
CA ASP A 381 -14.32 -48.26 -14.49
C ASP A 381 -15.25 -47.08 -14.80
N GLY A 382 -16.24 -47.34 -15.65
CA GLY A 382 -17.10 -46.33 -16.23
C GLY A 382 -18.21 -45.81 -15.32
N THR A 383 -18.73 -44.64 -15.65
CA THR A 383 -20.16 -44.40 -15.88
C THR A 383 -20.38 -42.94 -16.32
N THR A 384 -21.11 -42.82 -17.41
CA THR A 384 -21.64 -41.61 -18.05
C THR A 384 -22.58 -40.83 -17.14
N TYR A 385 -22.51 -39.50 -17.13
CA TYR A 385 -23.70 -38.65 -17.05
C TYR A 385 -23.46 -37.28 -17.69
N GLU A 386 -24.20 -37.03 -18.78
CA GLU A 386 -24.45 -35.72 -19.38
C GLU A 386 -25.32 -34.84 -18.47
N ARG A 387 -25.06 -33.53 -18.51
CA ARG A 387 -26.02 -32.40 -18.40
C ARG A 387 -25.17 -31.12 -18.46
N GLY A 388 -25.42 -30.13 -19.30
CA GLY A 388 -26.64 -29.69 -19.95
C GLY A 388 -26.61 -28.16 -19.86
N SER A 389 -26.21 -27.53 -20.94
CA SER A 389 -26.20 -26.08 -21.16
C SER A 389 -27.63 -25.54 -21.18
N VAL A 390 -27.87 -24.42 -20.50
CA VAL A 390 -29.10 -23.63 -20.65
C VAL A 390 -28.74 -22.17 -20.86
N GLU A 391 -29.22 -21.66 -21.98
CA GLU A 391 -29.18 -20.27 -22.44
C GLU A 391 -30.05 -19.36 -21.57
N ARG A 392 -29.68 -18.08 -21.54
CA ARG A 392 -30.49 -16.98 -21.01
C ARG A 392 -31.38 -16.42 -22.13
N PRO A 393 -32.57 -15.89 -21.82
CA PRO A 393 -33.24 -14.93 -22.70
C PRO A 393 -32.48 -13.60 -22.76
#